data_AF-A0A3P7XTD1-F1
#
_entry.id   AF-A0A3P7XTD1-F1
#
_cell.length_a   1.000
_cell.length_b   1.000
_cell.length_c   1.000
_cell.angle_alpha   90.00
_cell.angle_beta   90.00
_cell.angle_gamma   90.00
#
_symmetry.space_group_name_H-M   'P 1'
#
loop_
_entity.id
_entity.type
_entity.pdbx_description
1 polymer ?
#
loop_
_entity_poly.entity_id
_entity_poly.type
_entity_poly.pdbx_seq_one_letter_code
_entity_poly.pdbx_strand_id
1 'polypeptide(L)'
;MSESLPDTVDVVVLGTGLTESIIAAACSRSGFSVLHLDRNKFYGGDWASFNLTTIGDWVEQQKKAPDGEVDVSKYSDKLTEGESLMALGARKTVRNVHQEWLPGSEAMMTVDKGDNAEQKTIREVVESEWRRFSIDLVPKVLLARGSMVQTLCDSEVAKYAEFKCVDRFLCIRDDSEEKLAYSRVPCSKGDIFQDETLEMVDKRRLMKFMTFCLEWNTKADELEGWKEYQDEPFEKFLESQEITGELRSYIADAIGILHPNATTKEGLTAVCRFVDSVGRFGPSPFLTSLYGSGEIPQCFCRLCAVFGGLYCLGRPVEALIHKDGKVVGIIADGHRVNCTHLIMSSEYVPAEVKSQGEEKWIDRAVYITNKSIWTEEKEHVLTTASLELPMDNAVCVSGADHALDYATSIDEAQRVFSTFWPDRDFLPRSLPKPEEEDEGVVEGEPVEQVA
;
A
#
# COMPACT_ATOMS: atom_id res chain seq x y z
N MET A 1 32.75 -0.97 3.01
CA MET A 1 33.12 -1.13 4.43
C MET A 1 31.94 -1.83 5.09
N SER A 2 32.16 -2.84 5.93
CA SER A 2 31.07 -3.44 6.70
C SER A 2 30.87 -2.59 7.95
N GLU A 3 29.97 -1.61 7.87
CA GLU A 3 29.52 -0.88 9.05
C GLU A 3 28.77 -1.86 9.97
N SER A 4 29.15 -1.87 11.24
CA SER A 4 28.50 -2.67 12.28
C SER A 4 27.08 -2.15 12.54
N LEU A 5 26.17 -3.04 12.92
CA LEU A 5 24.87 -2.62 13.44
C LEU A 5 25.05 -1.74 14.70
N PRO A 6 24.14 -0.79 14.96
CA PRO A 6 24.12 -0.05 16.22
C PRO A 6 23.77 -0.98 17.39
N ASP A 7 24.34 -0.73 18.57
CA ASP A 7 24.06 -1.55 19.76
C ASP A 7 22.70 -1.24 20.41
N THR A 8 22.15 -0.04 20.17
CA THR A 8 20.88 0.43 20.72
C THR A 8 20.22 1.40 19.75
N VAL A 9 18.90 1.29 19.59
CA VAL A 9 18.02 2.25 18.88
C VAL A 9 16.71 2.39 19.64
N ASP A 10 15.90 3.41 19.34
CA ASP A 10 14.57 3.56 19.94
C ASP A 10 13.61 2.52 19.37
N VAL A 11 13.55 2.42 18.03
CA VAL A 11 12.58 1.62 17.29
C VAL A 11 13.29 0.67 16.32
N VAL A 12 12.94 -0.62 16.39
CA VAL A 12 13.28 -1.61 15.36
C VAL A 12 12.05 -1.88 14.49
N VAL A 13 12.26 -1.95 13.17
CA VAL A 13 11.23 -2.30 12.19
C VAL A 13 11.70 -3.48 11.35
N LEU A 14 10.90 -4.55 11.29
CA LEU A 14 11.24 -5.80 10.60
C LEU A 14 10.30 -6.05 9.41
N GLY A 15 10.86 -6.08 8.20
CA GLY A 15 10.12 -6.13 6.94
C GLY A 15 9.89 -4.73 6.39
N THR A 16 10.10 -4.56 5.08
CA THR A 16 9.99 -3.28 4.37
C THR A 16 8.69 -3.16 3.58
N GLY A 17 7.62 -3.76 4.09
CA GLY A 17 6.26 -3.58 3.57
C GLY A 17 5.78 -2.14 3.68
N LEU A 18 4.62 -1.86 3.10
CA LEU A 18 4.10 -0.48 3.02
C LEU A 18 3.86 0.12 4.41
N THR A 19 3.11 -0.58 5.26
CA THR A 19 2.72 -0.10 6.60
C THR A 19 3.96 0.10 7.48
N GLU A 20 4.89 -0.85 7.45
CA GLU A 20 6.19 -0.80 8.12
C GLU A 20 7.01 0.43 7.69
N SER A 21 7.06 0.68 6.38
CA SER A 21 7.82 1.80 5.81
C SER A 21 7.22 3.16 6.18
N ILE A 22 5.89 3.27 6.20
CA ILE A 22 5.18 4.48 6.63
C ILE A 22 5.46 4.75 8.12
N ILE A 23 5.34 3.74 8.99
CA ILE A 23 5.59 3.92 10.43
C ILE A 23 7.07 4.23 10.68
N ALA A 24 8.01 3.53 10.03
CA ALA A 24 9.44 3.82 10.14
C ALA A 24 9.75 5.29 9.77
N ALA A 25 9.16 5.78 8.68
CA ALA A 25 9.28 7.16 8.26
C ALA A 25 8.66 8.14 9.26
N ALA A 26 7.51 7.82 9.85
CA ALA A 26 6.90 8.62 10.91
C ALA A 26 7.80 8.68 12.15
N CYS A 27 8.32 7.54 12.62
CA CYS A 27 9.22 7.46 13.77
C CYS A 27 10.48 8.31 13.57
N SER A 28 11.18 8.11 12.45
CA SER A 28 12.42 8.83 12.16
C SER A 28 12.17 10.33 11.95
N ARG A 29 11.07 10.71 11.27
CA ARG A 29 10.67 12.11 11.10
C ARG A 29 10.23 12.78 12.42
N SER A 30 9.84 12.00 13.42
CA SER A 30 9.63 12.48 14.80
C SER A 30 10.90 12.48 15.65
N GLY A 31 12.07 12.19 15.08
CA GLY A 31 13.36 12.22 15.77
C GLY A 31 13.72 10.97 16.57
N PHE A 32 13.02 9.84 16.38
CA PHE A 32 13.47 8.56 16.93
C PHE A 32 14.60 7.96 16.09
N SER A 33 15.54 7.30 16.75
CA SER A 33 16.50 6.43 16.08
C SER A 33 15.82 5.13 15.63
N VAL A 34 15.88 4.85 14.33
CA VAL A 34 15.18 3.71 13.70
C VAL A 34 16.19 2.76 13.05
N LEU A 35 16.08 1.47 13.34
CA LEU A 35 16.74 0.41 12.58
C LEU A 35 15.69 -0.39 11.80
N HIS A 36 15.72 -0.28 10.48
CA HIS A 36 14.79 -0.96 9.56
C HIS A 36 15.52 -2.10 8.82
N LEU A 37 15.13 -3.33 9.14
CA LEU A 37 15.75 -4.56 8.65
C LEU A 37 14.80 -5.31 7.70
N ASP A 38 15.35 -5.95 6.67
CA ASP A 38 14.64 -6.97 5.91
C ASP A 38 15.54 -8.17 5.61
N ARG A 39 14.99 -9.38 5.79
CA ARG A 39 15.60 -10.64 5.36
C ARG A 39 15.67 -10.73 3.82
N ASN A 40 14.76 -10.06 3.13
CA ASN A 40 14.71 -9.99 1.68
C ASN A 40 15.81 -9.08 1.12
N LYS A 41 16.32 -9.40 -0.07
CA LYS A 41 17.34 -8.60 -0.78
C LYS A 41 16.75 -7.43 -1.58
N PHE A 42 15.46 -7.17 -1.40
CA PHE A 42 14.64 -6.19 -2.10
C PHE A 42 13.70 -5.52 -1.10
N TYR A 43 13.20 -4.33 -1.42
CA TYR A 43 12.20 -3.63 -0.61
C TYR A 43 10.78 -4.11 -0.91
N GLY A 44 9.87 -3.95 0.06
CA GLY A 44 8.42 -4.11 -0.13
C GLY A 44 7.81 -5.36 0.51
N GLY A 45 8.59 -6.42 0.77
CA GLY A 45 8.01 -7.70 1.20
C GLY A 45 6.92 -8.18 0.22
N ASP A 46 5.72 -8.46 0.72
CA ASP A 46 4.55 -8.79 -0.12
C ASP A 46 4.06 -7.65 -1.03
N TRP A 47 4.51 -6.41 -0.81
CA TRP A 47 4.22 -5.24 -1.66
C TRP A 47 5.24 -5.03 -2.79
N ALA A 48 6.24 -5.92 -2.93
CA ALA A 48 7.30 -5.74 -3.90
C ALA A 48 6.82 -5.80 -5.37
N SER A 49 7.54 -5.07 -6.22
CA SER A 49 7.41 -5.13 -7.69
C SER A 49 8.68 -5.75 -8.29
N PHE A 50 8.51 -6.63 -9.27
CA PHE A 50 9.60 -7.40 -9.86
C PHE A 50 9.67 -7.25 -11.37
N ASN A 51 10.87 -7.21 -11.93
CA ASN A 51 11.03 -7.44 -13.37
C ASN A 51 10.83 -8.92 -13.72
N LEU A 52 10.67 -9.22 -15.01
CA LEU A 52 10.32 -10.56 -15.51
C LEU A 52 11.35 -11.65 -15.13
N THR A 53 12.62 -11.32 -14.91
CA THR A 53 13.61 -12.27 -14.42
C THR A 53 13.48 -12.49 -12.92
N THR A 54 13.44 -11.40 -12.15
CA THR A 54 13.41 -11.48 -10.68
C THR A 54 12.10 -12.05 -10.12
N ILE A 55 10.97 -11.92 -10.84
CA ILE A 55 9.72 -12.60 -10.44
C ILE A 55 9.87 -14.12 -10.54
N GLY A 56 10.63 -14.62 -11.53
CA GLY A 56 10.94 -16.06 -11.65
C GLY A 56 11.81 -16.56 -10.49
N ASP A 57 12.84 -15.80 -10.12
CA ASP A 57 13.68 -16.10 -8.95
C ASP A 57 12.84 -16.13 -7.66
N TRP A 58 11.91 -15.18 -7.50
CA TRP A 58 10.97 -15.12 -6.39
C TRP A 58 10.00 -16.31 -6.38
N VAL A 59 9.41 -16.69 -7.54
CA VAL A 59 8.54 -17.87 -7.67
C VAL A 59 9.26 -19.15 -7.23
N GLU A 60 10.51 -19.35 -7.67
CA GLU A 60 11.32 -20.50 -7.26
C GLU A 60 11.75 -20.43 -5.79
N GLN A 61 11.87 -19.25 -5.20
CA GLN A 61 12.04 -19.08 -3.75
C GLN A 61 10.77 -19.51 -2.99
N GLN A 62 9.57 -19.10 -3.43
CA GLN A 62 8.32 -19.46 -2.76
C GLN A 62 8.01 -20.96 -2.80
N LYS A 63 8.50 -21.68 -3.82
CA LYS A 63 8.37 -23.15 -3.93
C LYS A 63 9.25 -23.94 -2.95
N LYS A 64 10.30 -23.34 -2.38
CA LYS A 64 11.18 -24.01 -1.40
C LYS A 64 10.44 -24.29 -0.10
N ALA A 65 10.84 -25.35 0.61
CA ALA A 65 10.40 -25.54 1.99
C ALA A 65 10.84 -24.33 2.85
N PRO A 66 10.10 -23.97 3.91
CA PRO A 66 10.61 -23.04 4.91
C PRO A 66 11.95 -23.53 5.45
N ASP A 67 12.86 -22.61 5.75
CA ASP A 67 14.03 -22.94 6.55
C ASP A 67 13.57 -23.49 7.91
N GLY A 68 14.33 -24.43 8.47
CA GLY A 68 14.02 -25.03 9.77
C GLY A 68 14.09 -24.02 10.92
N GLU A 69 13.59 -24.41 12.09
CA GLU A 69 13.70 -23.58 13.30
C GLU A 69 15.14 -23.13 13.53
N VAL A 70 15.31 -21.82 13.70
CA VAL A 70 16.62 -21.25 14.00
C VAL A 70 16.96 -21.60 15.44
N ASP A 71 18.02 -22.38 15.64
CA ASP A 71 18.56 -22.62 16.97
C ASP A 71 19.11 -21.30 17.56
N VAL A 72 18.30 -20.65 18.39
CA VAL A 72 18.66 -19.41 19.09
C VAL A 72 19.45 -19.66 20.37
N SER A 73 19.57 -20.91 20.85
CA SER A 73 20.26 -21.22 22.11
C SER A 73 21.75 -20.84 22.07
N LYS A 74 22.35 -20.86 20.87
CA LYS A 74 23.70 -20.37 20.57
C LYS A 74 23.94 -18.87 20.86
N TYR A 75 22.90 -18.11 21.18
CA TYR A 75 22.95 -16.68 21.55
C TYR A 75 22.70 -16.42 23.05
N SER A 76 22.67 -17.46 23.88
CA SER A 76 22.47 -17.34 25.34
C SER A 76 23.57 -16.50 26.02
N ASP A 77 24.76 -16.39 25.41
CA ASP A 77 25.88 -15.55 25.85
C ASP A 77 25.59 -14.04 25.75
N LYS A 78 24.55 -13.65 25.02
CA LYS A 78 24.19 -12.25 24.73
C LYS A 78 23.05 -11.74 25.61
N LEU A 79 22.53 -12.56 26.51
CA LEU A 79 21.45 -12.21 27.43
C LEU A 79 21.96 -11.53 28.71
N THR A 80 21.14 -10.65 29.27
CA THR A 80 21.29 -10.12 30.63
C THR A 80 20.32 -10.77 31.61
N GLU A 81 20.47 -10.50 32.91
CA GLU A 81 19.69 -11.15 33.96
C GLU A 81 18.17 -10.92 33.80
N GLY A 82 17.42 -12.02 33.70
CA GLY A 82 15.96 -12.01 33.54
C GLY A 82 15.46 -11.87 32.10
N GLU A 83 16.34 -11.86 31.09
CA GLU A 83 15.95 -11.91 29.68
C GLU A 83 15.82 -13.36 29.17
N SER A 84 15.00 -13.54 28.14
CA SER A 84 14.87 -14.78 27.36
C SER A 84 14.81 -14.51 25.86
N LEU A 85 15.20 -15.52 25.08
CA LEU A 85 15.12 -15.50 23.61
C LEU A 85 13.82 -16.12 23.13
N MET A 86 13.22 -15.52 22.10
CA MET A 86 12.12 -16.10 21.32
C MET A 86 12.52 -16.09 19.85
N ALA A 87 12.55 -17.26 19.20
CA ALA A 87 12.96 -17.37 17.80
C ALA A 87 11.97 -16.64 16.88
N LEU A 88 12.49 -15.86 15.93
CA LEU A 88 11.65 -15.18 14.95
C LEU A 88 11.06 -16.17 13.94
N GLY A 89 9.88 -15.84 13.44
CA GLY A 89 9.15 -16.65 12.47
C GLY A 89 9.73 -16.60 11.06
N ALA A 90 9.29 -17.57 10.27
CA ALA A 90 9.38 -17.58 8.81
C ALA A 90 8.01 -17.98 8.23
N ARG A 91 6.95 -17.25 8.64
CA ARG A 91 5.58 -17.55 8.20
C ARG A 91 5.46 -17.30 6.71
N LYS A 92 4.83 -18.22 5.99
CA LYS A 92 4.46 -18.01 4.59
C LYS A 92 3.14 -17.27 4.49
N THR A 93 3.22 -16.02 4.04
CA THR A 93 2.08 -15.21 3.58
C THR A 93 1.62 -15.58 2.16
N VAL A 94 2.48 -16.28 1.41
CA VAL A 94 2.24 -16.68 0.02
C VAL A 94 2.20 -18.21 -0.12
N ARG A 95 1.22 -18.73 -0.88
CA ARG A 95 1.05 -20.17 -1.15
C ARG A 95 0.57 -20.41 -2.59
N ASN A 96 0.60 -21.67 -3.03
CA ASN A 96 0.08 -22.14 -4.33
C ASN A 96 0.65 -21.40 -5.56
N VAL A 97 1.90 -20.93 -5.49
CA VAL A 97 2.53 -20.12 -6.54
C VAL A 97 2.79 -20.96 -7.80
N HIS A 98 2.13 -20.57 -8.90
CA HIS A 98 2.32 -21.14 -10.23
C HIS A 98 2.79 -20.07 -11.21
N GLN A 99 3.66 -20.45 -12.13
CA GLN A 99 4.09 -19.62 -13.25
C GLN A 99 4.25 -20.52 -14.47
N GLU A 100 3.59 -20.17 -15.56
CA GLU A 100 3.64 -20.91 -16.82
C GLU A 100 3.68 -19.98 -18.02
N TRP A 101 4.17 -20.50 -19.14
CA TRP A 101 4.01 -19.90 -20.45
C TRP A 101 2.84 -20.60 -21.15
N LEU A 102 1.75 -19.87 -21.39
CA LEU A 102 0.59 -20.40 -22.09
C LEU A 102 0.94 -20.71 -23.57
N PRO A 103 0.32 -21.71 -24.22
CA PRO A 103 0.67 -22.12 -25.59
C PRO A 103 0.69 -21.00 -26.64
N GLY A 104 -0.05 -19.91 -26.42
CA GLY A 104 -0.01 -18.72 -27.28
C GLY A 104 1.33 -17.94 -27.26
N SER A 105 2.22 -18.17 -26.29
CA SER A 105 3.54 -17.53 -26.23
C SER A 105 4.50 -17.99 -27.33
N GLU A 106 4.27 -19.19 -27.87
CA GLU A 106 5.06 -19.76 -28.97
C GLU A 106 4.56 -19.29 -30.36
N ALA A 107 3.53 -18.44 -30.40
CA ALA A 107 3.09 -17.83 -31.64
C ALA A 107 4.17 -16.86 -32.18
N MET A 108 4.43 -16.92 -33.49
CA MET A 108 5.39 -16.05 -34.15
C MET A 108 4.85 -14.61 -34.25
N MET A 109 5.72 -13.64 -33.98
CA MET A 109 5.51 -12.23 -34.25
C MET A 109 6.68 -11.64 -35.04
N THR A 110 6.34 -10.66 -35.89
CA THR A 110 7.34 -9.88 -36.64
C THR A 110 7.82 -8.74 -35.75
N VAL A 111 9.12 -8.71 -35.46
CA VAL A 111 9.77 -7.61 -34.75
C VAL A 111 10.43 -6.71 -35.79
N ASP A 112 9.93 -5.48 -35.88
CA ASP A 112 10.50 -4.44 -36.73
C ASP A 112 11.73 -3.82 -36.04
N LYS A 113 12.88 -3.82 -36.73
CA LYS A 113 14.14 -3.18 -36.32
C LYS A 113 14.60 -2.15 -37.37
N GLY A 114 13.66 -1.53 -38.08
CA GLY A 114 13.94 -0.61 -39.19
C GLY A 114 14.22 -1.39 -40.47
N ASP A 115 15.45 -1.34 -40.98
CA ASP A 115 15.82 -1.94 -42.27
C ASP A 115 15.76 -3.49 -42.28
N ASN A 116 15.56 -4.13 -41.13
CA ASN A 116 15.42 -5.59 -41.00
C ASN A 116 14.20 -5.96 -40.15
N ALA A 117 13.39 -6.90 -40.65
CA ALA A 117 12.33 -7.56 -39.89
C ALA A 117 12.81 -8.94 -39.41
N GLU A 118 12.65 -9.23 -38.13
CA GLU A 118 13.00 -10.52 -37.52
C GLU A 118 11.73 -11.28 -37.11
N GLN A 119 11.68 -12.59 -37.31
CA GLN A 119 10.61 -13.45 -36.80
C GLN A 119 11.05 -14.06 -35.47
N LYS A 120 10.28 -13.82 -34.41
CA LYS A 120 10.51 -14.36 -33.06
C LYS A 120 9.22 -14.90 -32.47
N THR A 121 9.29 -15.79 -31.49
CA THR A 121 8.09 -16.09 -30.68
C THR A 121 7.74 -14.91 -29.77
N ILE A 122 6.48 -14.79 -29.36
CA ILE A 122 6.06 -13.78 -28.35
C ILE A 122 6.92 -13.92 -27.09
N ARG A 123 7.21 -15.17 -26.69
CA ARG A 123 8.07 -15.47 -25.55
C ARG A 123 9.47 -14.85 -25.68
N GLU A 124 10.18 -15.09 -26.78
CA GLU A 124 11.54 -14.56 -27.00
C GLU A 124 11.58 -13.03 -26.95
N VAL A 125 10.51 -12.37 -27.42
CA VAL A 125 10.39 -10.90 -27.37
C VAL A 125 10.18 -10.42 -25.93
N VAL A 126 9.24 -11.03 -25.20
CA VAL A 126 8.95 -10.69 -23.80
C VAL A 126 10.17 -10.95 -22.90
N GLU A 127 10.87 -12.08 -23.08
CA GLU A 127 12.11 -12.41 -22.37
C GLU A 127 13.25 -11.43 -22.72
N SER A 128 13.34 -10.93 -23.95
CA SER A 128 14.37 -9.93 -24.33
C SER A 128 14.14 -8.54 -23.69
N GLU A 129 12.88 -8.19 -23.44
CA GLU A 129 12.47 -6.89 -22.87
C GLU A 129 12.32 -6.92 -21.33
N TRP A 130 12.83 -7.96 -20.66
CA TRP A 130 12.57 -8.28 -19.24
C TRP A 130 12.68 -7.11 -18.26
N ARG A 131 13.62 -6.17 -18.47
CA ARG A 131 13.85 -4.99 -17.61
C ARG A 131 12.74 -3.94 -17.67
N ARG A 132 11.87 -3.98 -18.68
CA ARG A 132 10.77 -3.02 -18.87
C ARG A 132 9.51 -3.39 -18.09
N PHE A 133 9.49 -4.60 -17.53
CA PHE A 133 8.42 -5.06 -16.66
C PHE A 133 8.68 -4.58 -15.24
N SER A 134 7.63 -4.07 -14.60
CA SER A 134 7.52 -4.03 -13.14
C SER A 134 6.19 -4.70 -12.80
N ILE A 135 6.29 -5.88 -12.20
CA ILE A 135 5.19 -6.79 -11.92
C ILE A 135 4.95 -6.75 -10.43
N ASP A 136 3.90 -6.03 -10.04
CA ASP A 136 3.46 -5.92 -8.66
C ASP A 136 2.93 -7.28 -8.17
N LEU A 137 3.35 -7.73 -6.98
CA LEU A 137 2.60 -8.75 -6.24
C LEU A 137 1.22 -8.22 -5.83
N VAL A 138 1.18 -6.92 -5.50
CA VAL A 138 0.00 -6.21 -5.00
C VAL A 138 -0.24 -4.94 -5.82
N PRO A 139 -0.71 -5.05 -7.08
CA PRO A 139 -1.20 -3.90 -7.81
C PRO A 139 -2.37 -3.26 -7.07
N LYS A 140 -2.34 -1.93 -6.95
CA LYS A 140 -3.36 -1.04 -6.37
C LYS A 140 -3.36 0.30 -7.10
N VAL A 141 -4.41 1.10 -6.91
CA VAL A 141 -4.50 2.47 -7.47
C VAL A 141 -4.67 3.51 -6.36
N LEU A 142 -4.38 4.76 -6.71
CA LEU A 142 -4.39 5.90 -5.81
C LEU A 142 -5.61 6.77 -6.13
N LEU A 143 -6.63 6.77 -5.27
CA LEU A 143 -7.71 7.75 -5.39
C LEU A 143 -7.14 9.16 -5.21
N ALA A 144 -7.41 10.08 -6.14
CA ALA A 144 -6.74 11.38 -6.16
C ALA A 144 -7.00 12.23 -4.90
N ARG A 145 -8.14 12.05 -4.22
CA ARG A 145 -8.43 12.58 -2.88
C ARG A 145 -8.55 11.50 -1.80
N GLY A 146 -7.93 10.34 -2.01
CA GLY A 146 -7.73 9.32 -0.98
C GLY A 146 -6.67 9.74 0.04
N SER A 147 -6.68 9.06 1.20
CA SER A 147 -5.74 9.31 2.30
C SER A 147 -4.29 9.17 1.87
N MET A 148 -3.93 8.12 1.14
CA MET A 148 -2.56 7.90 0.64
C MET A 148 -2.02 9.07 -0.20
N VAL A 149 -2.80 9.62 -1.14
CA VAL A 149 -2.34 10.77 -1.95
C VAL A 149 -2.16 12.01 -1.06
N GLN A 150 -3.04 12.20 -0.08
CA GLN A 150 -2.90 13.27 0.89
C GLN A 150 -1.63 13.12 1.74
N THR A 151 -1.38 11.91 2.28
CA THR A 151 -0.16 11.58 3.04
C THR A 151 1.10 11.75 2.20
N LEU A 152 1.12 11.30 0.94
CA LEU A 152 2.26 11.47 0.03
C LEU A 152 2.57 12.96 -0.23
N CYS A 153 1.55 13.81 -0.35
CA CYS A 153 1.72 15.26 -0.47
C CYS A 153 2.20 15.90 0.84
N ASP A 154 1.55 15.60 1.97
CA ASP A 154 1.82 16.25 3.25
C ASP A 154 3.16 15.86 3.85
N SER A 155 3.60 14.62 3.64
CA SER A 155 4.94 14.15 4.02
C SER A 155 6.02 14.48 2.96
N GLU A 156 5.67 15.17 1.87
CA GLU A 156 6.52 15.40 0.69
C GLU A 156 7.12 14.14 0.04
N VAL A 157 6.63 12.94 0.37
CA VAL A 157 7.10 11.66 -0.21
C VAL A 157 6.77 11.58 -1.71
N ALA A 158 5.74 12.30 -2.16
CA ALA A 158 5.35 12.43 -3.56
C ALA A 158 6.50 12.89 -4.50
N LYS A 159 7.57 13.52 -3.98
CA LYS A 159 8.73 13.94 -4.80
C LYS A 159 9.68 12.81 -5.18
N TYR A 160 9.44 11.59 -4.70
CA TYR A 160 10.27 10.40 -4.97
C TYR A 160 9.69 9.47 -6.04
N ALA A 161 8.43 9.68 -6.46
CA ALA A 161 7.76 8.87 -7.47
C ALA A 161 7.05 9.76 -8.51
N GLU A 162 6.82 9.21 -9.70
CA GLU A 162 5.97 9.81 -10.72
C GLU A 162 4.65 9.02 -10.84
N PHE A 163 3.58 9.70 -11.27
CA PHE A 163 2.24 9.12 -11.32
C PHE A 163 1.57 9.38 -12.67
N LYS A 164 0.79 8.41 -13.16
CA LYS A 164 -0.06 8.51 -14.35
C LYS A 164 -1.52 8.38 -13.94
N CYS A 165 -2.43 9.10 -14.60
CA CYS A 165 -3.87 8.81 -14.49
C CYS A 165 -4.19 7.40 -15.00
N VAL A 166 -5.15 6.73 -14.37
CA VAL A 166 -5.75 5.49 -14.89
C VAL A 166 -6.68 5.87 -16.04
N ASP A 167 -6.39 5.42 -17.26
CA ASP A 167 -7.05 5.95 -18.46
C ASP A 167 -8.55 5.59 -18.55
N ARG A 168 -8.96 4.42 -18.04
CA ARG A 168 -10.33 3.90 -18.16
C ARG A 168 -10.73 3.11 -16.91
N PHE A 169 -11.99 3.21 -16.52
CA PHE A 169 -12.63 2.37 -15.53
C PHE A 169 -13.75 1.57 -16.21
N LEU A 170 -13.77 0.26 -16.01
CA LEU A 170 -14.59 -0.68 -16.79
C LEU A 170 -15.47 -1.51 -15.85
N CYS A 171 -16.75 -1.66 -16.19
CA CYS A 171 -17.70 -2.55 -15.49
C CYS A 171 -18.10 -3.71 -16.42
N ILE A 172 -18.18 -4.92 -15.88
CA ILE A 172 -18.71 -6.09 -16.59
C ILE A 172 -20.23 -5.92 -16.71
N ARG A 173 -20.80 -6.22 -17.89
CA ARG A 173 -22.26 -6.15 -18.15
C ARG A 173 -22.96 -7.50 -18.00
N ASP A 174 -22.30 -8.58 -18.42
CA ASP A 174 -22.83 -9.94 -18.39
C ASP A 174 -21.66 -10.92 -18.19
N ASP A 175 -21.81 -11.87 -17.26
CA ASP A 175 -20.84 -12.94 -16.95
C ASP A 175 -21.27 -14.30 -17.50
N SER A 176 -22.45 -14.39 -18.13
CA SER A 176 -23.04 -15.64 -18.61
C SER A 176 -22.69 -16.01 -20.06
N GLU A 177 -22.12 -15.08 -20.84
CA GLU A 177 -21.60 -15.33 -22.18
C GLU A 177 -20.18 -15.90 -22.19
N GLU A 178 -19.82 -16.67 -23.23
CA GLU A 178 -18.43 -17.17 -23.44
C GLU A 178 -17.38 -16.05 -23.62
N LYS A 179 -17.82 -14.80 -23.81
CA LYS A 179 -16.97 -13.63 -23.96
C LYS A 179 -17.47 -12.50 -23.06
N LEU A 180 -16.64 -12.11 -22.10
CA LEU A 180 -16.93 -11.00 -21.17
C LEU A 180 -17.30 -9.72 -21.94
N ALA A 181 -18.49 -9.19 -21.63
CA ALA A 181 -18.98 -7.91 -22.11
C ALA A 181 -18.63 -6.79 -21.11
N TYR A 182 -18.08 -5.69 -21.61
CA TYR A 182 -17.65 -4.55 -20.79
C TYR A 182 -18.38 -3.27 -21.16
N SER A 183 -18.41 -2.35 -20.20
CA SER A 183 -18.91 -0.98 -20.31
C SER A 183 -17.87 -0.02 -19.72
N ARG A 184 -17.72 1.17 -20.29
CA ARG A 184 -16.86 2.21 -19.72
C ARG A 184 -17.71 2.96 -18.69
N VAL A 185 -17.25 3.03 -17.45
CA VAL A 185 -17.92 3.81 -16.42
C VAL A 185 -17.68 5.29 -16.68
N PRO A 186 -18.72 6.14 -16.82
CA PRO A 186 -18.54 7.56 -17.06
C PRO A 186 -18.16 8.27 -15.75
N CYS A 187 -16.96 8.84 -15.69
CA CYS A 187 -16.44 9.46 -14.45
C CYS A 187 -16.85 10.94 -14.30
N SER A 188 -17.16 11.65 -15.39
CA SER A 188 -17.49 13.07 -15.37
C SER A 188 -18.87 13.39 -15.96
N LYS A 189 -19.39 14.59 -15.66
CA LYS A 189 -20.59 15.14 -16.32
C LYS A 189 -20.46 15.19 -17.85
N GLY A 190 -19.22 15.32 -18.36
CA GLY A 190 -18.92 15.26 -19.79
C GLY A 190 -19.05 13.84 -20.37
N ASP A 191 -18.49 12.84 -19.68
CA ASP A 191 -18.59 11.43 -20.09
C ASP A 191 -20.07 10.99 -20.10
N ILE A 192 -20.84 11.29 -19.03
CA ILE A 192 -22.28 10.96 -18.95
C ILE A 192 -23.05 11.57 -20.14
N PHE A 193 -22.71 12.79 -20.56
CA PHE A 193 -23.36 13.43 -21.70
C PHE A 193 -22.99 12.73 -23.03
N GLN A 194 -21.72 12.35 -23.20
CA GLN A 194 -21.18 11.74 -24.42
C GLN A 194 -21.49 10.25 -24.58
N ASP A 195 -21.82 9.53 -23.50
CA ASP A 195 -22.05 8.07 -23.53
C ASP A 195 -23.23 7.68 -24.45
N GLU A 196 -22.99 6.97 -25.55
CA GLU A 196 -24.05 6.56 -26.48
C GLU A 196 -24.85 5.33 -26.01
N THR A 197 -24.40 4.65 -24.95
CA THR A 197 -25.05 3.43 -24.41
C THR A 197 -26.09 3.74 -23.34
N LEU A 198 -26.00 4.89 -22.68
CA LEU A 198 -26.98 5.35 -21.69
C LEU A 198 -28.20 6.04 -22.31
N GLU A 199 -29.39 5.62 -21.90
CA GLU A 199 -30.64 6.33 -22.26
C GLU A 199 -30.71 7.74 -21.68
N MET A 200 -31.45 8.64 -22.35
CA MET A 200 -31.64 10.03 -21.89
C MET A 200 -32.26 10.15 -20.48
N VAL A 201 -33.04 9.16 -20.05
CA VAL A 201 -33.62 9.11 -18.70
C VAL A 201 -32.52 8.82 -17.66
N ASP A 202 -31.65 7.85 -17.92
CA ASP A 202 -30.60 7.44 -17.01
C ASP A 202 -29.47 8.47 -16.94
N LYS A 203 -29.12 9.11 -18.06
CA LYS A 203 -28.26 10.31 -18.06
C LYS A 203 -28.81 11.41 -17.15
N ARG A 204 -30.13 11.65 -17.16
CA ARG A 204 -30.77 12.64 -16.28
C ARG A 204 -30.71 12.21 -14.81
N ARG A 205 -30.91 10.92 -14.51
CA ARG A 205 -30.81 10.36 -13.15
C ARG A 205 -29.39 10.47 -12.59
N LEU A 206 -28.37 10.07 -13.36
CA LEU A 206 -26.96 10.27 -12.99
C LEU A 206 -26.64 11.73 -12.73
N MET A 207 -27.04 12.63 -13.64
CA MET A 207 -26.74 14.06 -13.49
C MET A 207 -27.41 14.67 -12.25
N LYS A 208 -28.63 14.20 -11.89
CA LYS A 208 -29.30 14.58 -10.63
C LYS A 208 -28.52 14.03 -9.42
N PHE A 209 -28.18 12.75 -9.43
CA PHE A 209 -27.46 12.09 -8.33
C PHE A 209 -26.06 12.67 -8.08
N MET A 210 -25.27 12.85 -9.14
CA MET A 210 -23.95 13.50 -9.09
C MET A 210 -24.03 14.93 -8.54
N THR A 211 -25.14 15.64 -8.77
CA THR A 211 -25.38 16.97 -8.20
C THR A 211 -25.76 16.88 -6.73
N PHE A 212 -26.63 15.93 -6.35
CA PHE A 212 -26.95 15.61 -4.95
C PHE A 212 -25.68 15.26 -4.14
N CYS A 213 -24.77 14.44 -4.67
CA CYS A 213 -23.52 14.09 -3.96
C CYS A 213 -22.63 15.32 -3.72
N LEU A 214 -22.47 16.20 -4.71
CA LEU A 214 -21.71 17.45 -4.55
C LEU A 214 -22.32 18.39 -3.50
N GLU A 215 -23.66 18.46 -3.43
CA GLU A 215 -24.37 19.21 -2.39
C GLU A 215 -24.21 18.54 -1.01
N TRP A 216 -24.38 17.22 -0.93
CA TRP A 216 -24.25 16.44 0.30
C TRP A 216 -22.86 16.57 0.93
N ASN A 217 -21.80 16.50 0.11
CA ASN A 217 -20.42 16.64 0.55
C ASN A 217 -20.12 17.99 1.25
N THR A 218 -20.92 19.03 0.99
CA THR A 218 -20.75 20.36 1.61
C THR A 218 -21.82 20.72 2.63
N LYS A 219 -23.00 20.09 2.54
CA LYS A 219 -24.24 20.49 3.23
C LYS A 219 -25.09 19.30 3.69
N ALA A 220 -24.49 18.13 3.97
CA ALA A 220 -25.18 16.90 4.38
C ALA A 220 -26.26 17.11 5.46
N ASP A 221 -26.03 18.05 6.39
CA ASP A 221 -26.96 18.36 7.46
C ASP A 221 -28.22 19.11 7.04
N GLU A 222 -28.12 19.95 6.00
CA GLU A 222 -29.23 20.71 5.41
C GLU A 222 -30.09 19.84 4.47
N LEU A 223 -29.58 18.68 4.03
CA LEU A 223 -30.29 17.78 3.11
C LEU A 223 -31.21 16.78 3.83
N GLU A 224 -32.46 16.77 3.40
CA GLU A 224 -33.50 15.81 3.84
C GLU A 224 -33.53 14.55 2.95
N GLY A 225 -34.28 13.52 3.35
CA GLY A 225 -34.55 12.30 2.56
C GLY A 225 -33.42 11.27 2.46
N TRP A 226 -32.17 11.61 2.79
CA TRP A 226 -31.08 10.62 2.87
C TRP A 226 -30.86 10.07 4.28
N LYS A 227 -31.14 10.89 5.31
CA LYS A 227 -30.89 10.56 6.73
C LYS A 227 -31.68 9.35 7.22
N GLU A 228 -32.87 9.09 6.65
CA GLU A 228 -33.67 7.90 6.98
C GLU A 228 -33.10 6.58 6.43
N TYR A 229 -32.19 6.66 5.45
CA TYR A 229 -31.46 5.53 4.89
C TYR A 229 -30.04 5.41 5.44
N GLN A 230 -29.57 6.31 6.32
CA GLN A 230 -28.14 6.47 6.68
C GLN A 230 -27.43 5.13 6.96
N ASP A 231 -28.05 4.29 7.78
CA ASP A 231 -27.51 3.03 8.30
C ASP A 231 -28.07 1.79 7.56
N GLU A 232 -28.90 2.02 6.52
CA GLU A 232 -29.42 0.99 5.61
C GLU A 232 -28.43 0.71 4.46
N PRO A 233 -28.48 -0.47 3.82
CA PRO A 233 -27.65 -0.79 2.66
C PRO A 233 -27.75 0.27 1.56
N PHE A 234 -26.61 0.69 1.03
CA PHE A 234 -26.54 1.79 0.07
C PHE A 234 -27.37 1.56 -1.22
N GLU A 235 -27.54 0.30 -1.65
CA GLU A 235 -28.40 -0.04 -2.78
C GLU A 235 -29.86 0.38 -2.56
N LYS A 236 -30.35 0.30 -1.32
CA LYS A 236 -31.72 0.70 -0.94
C LYS A 236 -31.91 2.22 -1.09
N PHE A 237 -30.86 3.00 -0.86
CA PHE A 237 -30.87 4.44 -1.12
C PHE A 237 -30.77 4.76 -2.62
N LEU A 238 -29.94 4.03 -3.38
CA LEU A 238 -29.90 4.18 -4.85
C LEU A 238 -31.28 3.92 -5.47
N GLU A 239 -31.98 2.87 -5.01
CA GLU A 239 -33.33 2.54 -5.45
C GLU A 239 -34.35 3.65 -5.10
N SER A 240 -34.21 4.33 -3.95
CA SER A 240 -35.05 5.49 -3.61
C SER A 240 -34.78 6.72 -4.49
N GLN A 241 -33.59 6.81 -5.09
CA GLN A 241 -33.23 7.81 -6.09
C GLN A 241 -33.57 7.41 -7.55
N GLU A 242 -34.31 6.30 -7.74
CA GLU A 242 -34.61 5.67 -9.03
C GLU A 242 -33.38 5.18 -9.81
N ILE A 243 -32.26 4.91 -9.13
CA ILE A 243 -31.04 4.37 -9.74
C ILE A 243 -31.11 2.84 -9.67
N THR A 244 -31.41 2.22 -10.81
CA THR A 244 -31.66 0.78 -10.93
C THR A 244 -30.92 0.18 -12.14
N GLY A 245 -30.88 -1.15 -12.26
CA GLY A 245 -30.25 -1.85 -13.39
C GLY A 245 -28.75 -1.53 -13.53
N GLU A 246 -28.26 -1.39 -14.77
CA GLU A 246 -26.86 -1.02 -15.04
C GLU A 246 -26.43 0.25 -14.31
N LEU A 247 -27.33 1.21 -14.13
CA LEU A 247 -27.02 2.47 -13.45
C LEU A 247 -26.67 2.26 -11.97
N ARG A 248 -27.34 1.30 -11.33
CA ARG A 248 -27.02 0.88 -9.97
C ARG A 248 -25.67 0.17 -9.96
N SER A 249 -25.40 -0.71 -10.91
CA SER A 249 -24.08 -1.37 -11.04
C SER A 249 -22.93 -0.38 -11.20
N TYR A 250 -23.02 0.60 -12.11
CA TYR A 250 -21.95 1.60 -12.29
C TYR A 250 -21.62 2.41 -11.03
N ILE A 251 -22.58 2.55 -10.10
CA ILE A 251 -22.39 3.29 -8.86
C ILE A 251 -22.01 2.30 -7.75
N ALA A 252 -22.89 1.34 -7.44
CA ALA A 252 -22.72 0.36 -6.37
C ALA A 252 -21.51 -0.55 -6.56
N ASP A 253 -21.14 -0.97 -7.79
CA ASP A 253 -19.97 -1.82 -8.00
C ASP A 253 -18.68 -0.98 -7.96
N ALA A 254 -18.70 0.24 -8.50
CA ALA A 254 -17.58 1.19 -8.41
C ALA A 254 -17.22 1.57 -6.96
N ILE A 255 -18.23 1.65 -6.09
CA ILE A 255 -18.09 1.92 -4.65
C ILE A 255 -17.88 0.63 -3.85
N GLY A 256 -18.54 -0.46 -4.23
CA GLY A 256 -18.48 -1.76 -3.56
C GLY A 256 -17.09 -2.39 -3.61
N ILE A 257 -16.30 -2.03 -4.64
CA ILE A 257 -14.87 -2.30 -4.71
C ILE A 257 -14.07 -1.60 -3.59
N LEU A 258 -14.54 -0.45 -3.08
CA LEU A 258 -13.95 0.28 -1.95
C LEU A 258 -14.58 -0.13 -0.61
N HIS A 259 -15.88 -0.40 -0.59
CA HIS A 259 -16.66 -0.71 0.62
C HIS A 259 -17.73 -1.80 0.35
N PRO A 260 -17.38 -3.10 0.46
CA PRO A 260 -18.35 -4.19 0.32
C PRO A 260 -19.43 -4.12 1.42
N ASN A 261 -20.71 -4.17 1.03
CA ASN A 261 -21.88 -4.01 1.91
C ASN A 261 -21.96 -2.64 2.63
N ALA A 262 -21.53 -1.56 1.98
CA ALA A 262 -21.57 -0.22 2.54
C ALA A 262 -22.99 0.18 3.04
N THR A 263 -23.04 0.79 4.22
CA THR A 263 -24.19 1.61 4.62
C THR A 263 -24.33 2.81 3.69
N THR A 264 -25.52 3.42 3.64
CA THR A 264 -25.77 4.58 2.78
C THR A 264 -24.79 5.74 3.06
N LYS A 265 -24.42 5.95 4.33
CA LYS A 265 -23.44 6.98 4.71
C LYS A 265 -22.04 6.70 4.16
N GLU A 266 -21.58 5.45 4.24
CA GLU A 266 -20.28 5.03 3.70
C GLU A 266 -20.29 5.12 2.17
N GLY A 267 -21.35 4.62 1.53
CA GLY A 267 -21.52 4.69 0.08
C GLY A 267 -21.53 6.13 -0.45
N LEU A 268 -22.28 7.04 0.19
CA LEU A 268 -22.27 8.46 -0.16
C LEU A 268 -20.89 9.12 0.06
N THR A 269 -20.21 8.79 1.16
CA THR A 269 -18.85 9.29 1.43
C THR A 269 -17.88 8.85 0.32
N ALA A 270 -17.97 7.60 -0.12
CA ALA A 270 -17.15 7.05 -1.20
C ALA A 270 -17.46 7.69 -2.56
N VAL A 271 -18.75 7.89 -2.93
CA VAL A 271 -19.12 8.64 -4.14
C VAL A 271 -18.53 10.04 -4.11
N CYS A 272 -18.71 10.77 -3.02
CA CYS A 272 -18.27 12.16 -2.95
C CYS A 272 -16.74 12.26 -3.11
N ARG A 273 -15.98 11.37 -2.45
CA ARG A 273 -14.52 11.27 -2.63
C ARG A 273 -14.12 10.90 -4.06
N PHE A 274 -14.86 10.00 -4.73
CA PHE A 274 -14.65 9.65 -6.13
C PHE A 274 -14.90 10.85 -7.05
N VAL A 275 -16.04 11.52 -6.91
CA VAL A 275 -16.43 12.67 -7.74
C VAL A 275 -15.49 13.85 -7.54
N ASP A 276 -15.12 14.19 -6.31
CA ASP A 276 -14.16 15.27 -6.03
C ASP A 276 -12.73 14.95 -6.53
N SER A 277 -12.39 13.66 -6.71
CA SER A 277 -11.10 13.23 -7.25
C SER A 277 -10.97 13.49 -8.75
N VAL A 278 -12.09 13.44 -9.49
CA VAL A 278 -12.13 13.75 -10.92
C VAL A 278 -11.71 15.20 -11.15
N GLY A 279 -10.73 15.42 -12.02
CA GLY A 279 -10.21 16.75 -12.33
C GLY A 279 -9.13 17.27 -11.36
N ARG A 280 -8.78 16.57 -10.27
CA ARG A 280 -7.70 17.03 -9.36
C ARG A 280 -6.33 17.04 -10.05
N PHE A 281 -6.04 16.01 -10.84
CA PHE A 281 -4.78 15.87 -11.60
C PHE A 281 -5.00 15.53 -13.08
N GLY A 282 -6.21 15.12 -13.45
CA GLY A 282 -6.58 14.71 -14.81
C GLY A 282 -8.05 14.27 -14.87
N PRO A 283 -8.52 13.72 -16.01
CA PRO A 283 -9.91 13.30 -16.18
C PRO A 283 -10.29 12.07 -15.35
N SER A 284 -9.31 11.32 -14.86
CA SER A 284 -9.52 10.13 -14.02
C SER A 284 -9.53 10.50 -12.53
N PRO A 285 -10.38 9.87 -11.71
CA PRO A 285 -10.29 9.97 -10.25
C PRO A 285 -9.12 9.17 -9.68
N PHE A 286 -8.52 8.25 -10.45
CA PHE A 286 -7.44 7.37 -10.00
C PHE A 286 -6.10 7.69 -10.67
N LEU A 287 -5.03 7.55 -9.90
CA LEU A 287 -3.65 7.52 -10.34
C LEU A 287 -3.06 6.12 -10.15
N THR A 288 -1.99 5.82 -10.86
CA THR A 288 -1.08 4.71 -10.61
C THR A 288 0.35 5.23 -10.60
N SER A 289 1.25 4.61 -9.84
CA SER A 289 2.68 4.94 -9.87
C SER A 289 3.31 4.44 -11.17
N LEU A 290 4.20 5.25 -11.76
CA LEU A 290 5.14 4.71 -12.73
C LEU A 290 6.05 3.70 -12.03
N TYR A 291 6.43 2.64 -12.73
CA TYR A 291 7.25 1.53 -12.22
C TYR A 291 6.59 0.65 -11.14
N GLY A 292 5.29 0.76 -10.90
CA GLY A 292 4.52 -0.18 -10.06
C GLY A 292 4.32 0.27 -8.61
N SER A 293 3.46 -0.45 -7.88
CA SER A 293 3.07 -0.09 -6.50
C SER A 293 4.20 -0.27 -5.46
N GLY A 294 5.18 -1.14 -5.73
CA GLY A 294 6.36 -1.38 -4.90
C GLY A 294 7.34 -0.20 -4.81
N GLU A 295 7.14 0.84 -5.60
CA GLU A 295 7.84 2.13 -5.42
C GLU A 295 7.36 2.87 -4.16
N ILE A 296 6.09 2.70 -3.74
CA ILE A 296 5.53 3.46 -2.60
C ILE A 296 6.21 3.09 -1.26
N PRO A 297 6.41 1.80 -0.88
CA PRO A 297 7.21 1.44 0.29
C PRO A 297 8.63 2.04 0.23
N GLN A 298 9.29 1.97 -0.93
CA GLN A 298 10.64 2.53 -1.12
C GLN A 298 10.69 4.05 -0.92
N CYS A 299 9.65 4.77 -1.34
CA CYS A 299 9.54 6.22 -1.13
C CYS A 299 9.44 6.58 0.36
N PHE A 300 8.72 5.79 1.17
CA PHE A 300 8.69 5.95 2.62
C PHE A 300 10.00 5.49 3.30
N CYS A 301 10.61 4.38 2.86
CA CYS A 301 11.95 3.97 3.31
C CYS A 301 12.98 5.10 3.09
N ARG A 302 12.93 5.76 1.92
CA ARG A 302 13.76 6.92 1.62
C ARG A 302 13.49 8.10 2.55
N LEU A 303 12.23 8.36 2.91
CA LEU A 303 11.92 9.41 3.89
C LEU A 303 12.54 9.09 5.26
N CYS A 304 12.38 7.87 5.75
CA CYS A 304 13.02 7.41 6.99
C CYS A 304 14.56 7.59 6.95
N ALA A 305 15.20 7.15 5.86
CA ALA A 305 16.65 7.30 5.70
C ALA A 305 17.12 8.77 5.68
N VAL A 306 16.33 9.69 5.11
CA VAL A 306 16.63 11.13 5.11
C VAL A 306 16.60 11.74 6.53
N PHE A 307 15.79 11.19 7.43
CA PHE A 307 15.71 11.61 8.84
C PHE A 307 16.57 10.76 9.79
N GLY A 308 17.52 9.97 9.25
CA GLY A 308 18.53 9.24 10.03
C GLY A 308 18.21 7.78 10.35
N GLY A 309 17.10 7.22 9.84
CA GLY A 309 16.82 5.79 9.94
C GLY A 309 17.84 4.94 9.19
N LEU A 310 18.36 3.90 9.85
CA LEU A 310 19.33 2.97 9.26
C LEU A 310 18.61 1.81 8.57
N TYR A 311 19.00 1.50 7.33
CA TYR A 311 18.41 0.46 6.50
C TYR A 311 19.37 -0.71 6.24
N CYS A 312 18.87 -1.94 6.33
CA CYS A 312 19.64 -3.16 6.09
C CYS A 312 18.79 -4.24 5.38
N LEU A 313 18.99 -4.42 4.07
CA LEU A 313 18.39 -5.51 3.29
C LEU A 313 19.28 -6.76 3.30
N GLY A 314 18.67 -7.92 3.05
CA GLY A 314 19.33 -9.22 2.97
C GLY A 314 19.94 -9.68 4.29
N ARG A 315 19.48 -9.10 5.41
CA ARG A 315 20.07 -9.31 6.74
C ARG A 315 19.12 -10.16 7.59
N PRO A 316 19.54 -11.37 8.02
CA PRO A 316 18.69 -12.21 8.86
C PRO A 316 18.47 -11.57 10.22
N VAL A 317 17.31 -11.84 10.80
CA VAL A 317 16.99 -11.50 12.19
C VAL A 317 16.47 -12.78 12.82
N GLU A 318 17.19 -13.28 13.81
CA GLU A 318 17.04 -14.64 14.31
C GLU A 318 16.17 -14.76 15.55
N ALA A 319 16.19 -13.74 16.42
CA ALA A 319 15.52 -13.79 17.71
C ALA A 319 15.04 -12.43 18.21
N LEU A 320 13.97 -12.46 18.99
CA LEU A 320 13.59 -11.40 19.92
C LEU A 320 14.26 -11.64 21.27
N ILE A 321 14.67 -10.57 21.93
CA ILE A 321 15.05 -10.56 23.34
C ILE A 321 13.88 -9.94 24.10
N HIS A 322 13.32 -10.66 25.07
CA HIS A 322 12.21 -10.18 25.88
C HIS A 322 12.48 -10.39 27.37
N LYS A 323 11.87 -9.52 28.19
CA LYS A 323 11.98 -9.50 29.65
C LYS A 323 10.69 -8.91 30.23
N ASP A 324 10.18 -9.52 31.30
CA ASP A 324 8.99 -9.05 32.04
C ASP A 324 7.77 -8.72 31.14
N GLY A 325 7.57 -9.52 30.09
CA GLY A 325 6.47 -9.36 29.11
C GLY A 325 6.71 -8.30 28.02
N LYS A 326 7.88 -7.66 27.97
CA LYS A 326 8.23 -6.62 26.98
C LYS A 326 9.38 -7.06 26.09
N VAL A 327 9.38 -6.61 24.84
CA VAL A 327 10.58 -6.66 23.99
C VAL A 327 11.60 -5.64 24.50
N VAL A 328 12.87 -6.05 24.57
CA VAL A 328 14.01 -5.21 24.97
C VAL A 328 15.14 -5.18 23.91
N GLY A 329 15.01 -5.99 22.86
CA GLY A 329 15.97 -6.03 21.76
C GLY A 329 15.73 -7.16 20.78
N ILE A 330 16.66 -7.30 19.83
CA ILE A 330 16.69 -8.37 18.83
C ILE A 330 18.11 -8.94 18.68
N ILE A 331 18.20 -10.13 18.10
CA ILE A 331 19.43 -10.65 17.50
C ILE A 331 19.29 -10.56 15.97
N ALA A 332 20.17 -9.81 15.31
CA ALA A 332 20.26 -9.67 13.85
C ALA A 332 21.68 -9.94 13.35
N ASP A 333 21.83 -10.88 12.43
CA ASP A 333 23.13 -11.31 11.88
C ASP A 333 24.12 -11.72 12.99
N GLY A 334 23.58 -12.34 14.04
CA GLY A 334 24.31 -12.64 15.27
C GLY A 334 24.74 -11.43 16.13
N HIS A 335 24.31 -10.20 15.85
CA HIS A 335 24.55 -9.03 16.72
C HIS A 335 23.34 -8.74 17.60
N ARG A 336 23.57 -8.29 18.85
CA ARG A 336 22.49 -7.83 19.74
C ARG A 336 22.23 -6.36 19.48
N VAL A 337 20.98 -6.00 19.22
CA VAL A 337 20.52 -4.61 19.17
C VAL A 337 19.44 -4.41 20.23
N ASN A 338 19.65 -3.51 21.17
CA ASN A 338 18.61 -3.14 22.14
C ASN A 338 17.58 -2.20 21.50
N CYS A 339 16.31 -2.34 21.87
CA CYS A 339 15.26 -1.41 21.44
C CYS A 339 14.16 -1.24 22.47
N THR A 340 13.41 -0.13 22.36
CA THR A 340 12.26 0.16 23.23
C THR A 340 10.93 -0.25 22.61
N HIS A 341 10.84 -0.18 21.27
CA HIS A 341 9.67 -0.55 20.48
C HIS A 341 10.08 -1.44 19.31
N LEU A 342 9.17 -2.34 18.94
CA LEU A 342 9.34 -3.25 17.81
C LEU A 342 8.10 -3.24 16.92
N ILE A 343 8.31 -3.06 15.62
CA ILE A 343 7.27 -3.20 14.58
C ILE A 343 7.72 -4.31 13.63
N MET A 344 6.81 -5.17 13.18
CA MET A 344 7.17 -6.27 12.27
C MET A 344 6.07 -6.62 11.26
N SER A 345 6.44 -7.14 10.10
CA SER A 345 5.52 -7.86 9.21
C SER A 345 5.10 -9.20 9.82
N SER A 346 3.95 -9.71 9.40
CA SER A 346 3.44 -11.03 9.82
C SER A 346 4.41 -12.20 9.55
N GLU A 347 5.33 -12.08 8.58
CA GLU A 347 6.34 -13.10 8.24
C GLU A 347 7.32 -13.36 9.41
N TYR A 348 7.63 -12.31 10.18
CA TYR A 348 8.61 -12.33 11.27
C TYR A 348 8.05 -12.90 12.57
N VAL A 349 6.73 -13.04 12.69
CA VAL A 349 6.10 -13.34 13.96
C VAL A 349 6.43 -14.77 14.41
N PRO A 350 7.00 -14.97 15.62
CA PRO A 350 7.36 -16.29 16.17
C PRO A 350 6.28 -17.35 15.98
N ALA A 351 6.65 -18.57 15.61
CA ALA A 351 5.72 -19.64 15.23
C ALA A 351 4.76 -20.04 16.37
N GLU A 352 5.17 -19.83 17.62
CA GLU A 352 4.41 -20.13 18.84
C GLU A 352 3.20 -19.18 19.04
N VAL A 353 3.27 -17.96 18.50
CA VAL A 353 2.24 -16.92 18.66
C VAL A 353 1.06 -17.23 17.73
N LYS A 354 -0.04 -17.77 18.25
CA LYS A 354 -1.19 -18.11 17.40
C LYS A 354 -1.86 -16.87 16.80
N SER A 355 -2.15 -16.91 15.50
CA SER A 355 -3.05 -15.97 14.84
C SER A 355 -4.42 -15.99 15.53
N GLN A 356 -5.07 -14.83 15.68
CA GLN A 356 -6.43 -14.73 16.19
C GLN A 356 -7.38 -14.31 15.05
N GLY A 357 -8.58 -14.88 15.03
CA GLY A 357 -9.53 -14.71 13.92
C GLY A 357 -9.38 -15.75 12.81
N GLU A 358 -10.20 -15.62 11.77
CA GLU A 358 -10.15 -16.48 10.58
C GLU A 358 -9.08 -15.97 9.59
N GLU A 359 -8.19 -16.86 9.14
CA GLU A 359 -7.24 -16.52 8.07
C GLU A 359 -7.97 -16.23 6.76
N LYS A 360 -7.80 -15.01 6.25
CA LYS A 360 -8.25 -14.61 4.91
C LYS A 360 -7.10 -14.76 3.93
N TRP A 361 -7.44 -15.20 2.72
CA TRP A 361 -6.48 -15.48 1.66
C TRP A 361 -6.89 -14.79 0.36
N ILE A 362 -5.87 -14.46 -0.42
CA ILE A 362 -5.92 -13.57 -1.58
C ILE A 362 -5.58 -14.40 -2.81
N ASP A 363 -6.57 -14.72 -3.65
CA ASP A 363 -6.27 -15.34 -4.94
C ASP A 363 -5.83 -14.26 -5.94
N ARG A 364 -4.60 -14.40 -6.46
CA ARG A 364 -4.00 -13.47 -7.40
C ARG A 364 -3.59 -14.17 -8.68
N ALA A 365 -3.94 -13.57 -9.81
CA ALA A 365 -3.45 -13.94 -11.12
C ALA A 365 -2.88 -12.70 -11.82
N VAL A 366 -1.70 -12.85 -12.41
CA VAL A 366 -1.04 -11.81 -13.21
C VAL A 366 -0.92 -12.33 -14.64
N TYR A 367 -1.48 -11.60 -15.59
CA TYR A 367 -1.48 -11.98 -17.00
C TYR A 367 -0.66 -10.99 -17.83
N ILE A 368 0.43 -11.48 -18.44
CA ILE A 368 1.11 -10.74 -19.51
C ILE A 368 0.34 -11.01 -20.81
N THR A 369 -0.15 -9.95 -21.44
CA THR A 369 -0.98 -10.01 -22.66
C THR A 369 -0.44 -9.03 -23.70
N ASN A 370 -0.78 -9.24 -24.98
CA ASN A 370 -0.31 -8.40 -26.09
C ASN A 370 -1.36 -7.35 -26.58
N LYS A 371 -2.55 -7.32 -25.96
CA LYS A 371 -3.71 -6.45 -26.29
C LYS A 371 -4.56 -6.21 -25.02
N SER A 372 -5.41 -5.18 -25.00
CA SER A 372 -6.41 -5.01 -23.92
C SER A 372 -7.49 -6.08 -23.97
N ILE A 373 -8.16 -6.29 -22.83
CA ILE A 373 -9.51 -6.85 -22.73
C ILE A 373 -10.53 -6.07 -23.57
N TRP A 374 -10.44 -4.73 -23.62
CA TRP A 374 -11.28 -3.90 -24.49
C TRP A 374 -10.62 -3.77 -25.86
N THR A 375 -10.94 -4.67 -26.78
CA THR A 375 -10.20 -4.82 -28.05
C THR A 375 -10.17 -3.60 -28.98
N GLU A 376 -10.94 -2.55 -28.69
CA GLU A 376 -10.89 -1.26 -29.38
C GLU A 376 -9.73 -0.35 -28.91
N GLU A 377 -9.12 -0.54 -27.72
CA GLU A 377 -7.90 0.21 -27.27
C GLU A 377 -7.19 -0.42 -26.04
N LYS A 378 -5.87 -0.23 -25.84
CA LYS A 378 -4.93 -1.05 -25.00
C LYS A 378 -5.03 -0.95 -23.43
N GLU A 379 -4.67 -2.03 -22.67
CA GLU A 379 -4.32 -2.18 -21.20
C GLU A 379 -5.42 -2.54 -20.09
N HIS A 380 -5.04 -2.95 -18.82
CA HIS A 380 -5.78 -3.75 -17.74
C HIS A 380 -5.28 -3.68 -16.22
N VAL A 381 -6.04 -3.98 -15.10
CA VAL A 381 -5.63 -4.16 -13.59
C VAL A 381 -6.65 -4.93 -12.59
N LEU A 382 -6.33 -5.32 -11.28
CA LEU A 382 -7.12 -6.12 -10.18
C LEU A 382 -6.64 -6.04 -8.61
N THR A 383 -7.38 -6.48 -7.51
CA THR A 383 -7.03 -6.46 -5.96
C THR A 383 -7.63 -7.51 -4.88
N THR A 384 -7.05 -7.79 -3.63
CA THR A 384 -7.58 -8.62 -2.38
C THR A 384 -6.78 -8.60 -0.94
N ALA A 385 -7.18 -9.21 0.26
CA ALA A 385 -6.99 -8.82 1.78
C ALA A 385 -6.25 -9.55 3.04
N SER A 386 -6.16 -8.91 4.29
CA SER A 386 -5.28 -9.14 5.55
C SER A 386 -5.82 -9.26 7.09
N LEU A 387 -4.95 -9.28 8.18
CA LEU A 387 -5.13 -9.64 9.68
C LEU A 387 -4.14 -9.05 10.82
N GLU A 388 -4.27 -9.37 12.17
CA GLU A 388 -3.56 -8.80 13.43
C GLU A 388 -2.97 -9.76 14.57
N LEU A 389 -2.41 -9.23 15.72
CA LEU A 389 -1.57 -9.91 16.81
C LEU A 389 -1.69 -9.44 18.33
N PRO A 390 -0.97 -10.09 19.34
CA PRO A 390 -1.13 -9.87 20.80
C PRO A 390 0.13 -9.56 21.69
N MET A 391 0.88 -8.45 21.53
CA MET A 391 1.87 -7.96 22.53
C MET A 391 1.83 -6.43 22.72
N ASP A 392 2.14 -5.94 23.92
CA ASP A 392 1.87 -4.54 24.32
C ASP A 392 2.82 -3.48 23.71
N ASN A 393 4.12 -3.77 23.57
CA ASN A 393 5.12 -2.87 22.96
C ASN A 393 5.69 -3.41 21.63
N ALA A 394 5.03 -4.41 21.05
CA ALA A 394 5.42 -5.04 19.80
C ALA A 394 4.19 -5.23 18.91
N VAL A 395 4.11 -4.47 17.81
CA VAL A 395 2.98 -4.53 16.88
C VAL A 395 3.39 -5.25 15.61
N CYS A 396 2.62 -6.27 15.24
CA CYS A 396 2.59 -6.74 13.86
C CYS A 396 1.63 -5.87 13.06
N VAL A 397 2.09 -5.38 11.92
CA VAL A 397 1.22 -4.73 10.94
C VAL A 397 0.71 -5.75 9.93
N SER A 398 -0.46 -5.45 9.36
CA SER A 398 -1.09 -6.29 8.36
C SER A 398 -0.35 -6.20 7.02
N GLY A 399 -0.35 -7.32 6.28
CA GLY A 399 0.09 -7.35 4.89
C GLY A 399 -0.91 -6.66 3.96
N ALA A 400 -0.77 -6.89 2.65
CA ALA A 400 -1.65 -6.29 1.65
C ALA A 400 -3.15 -6.56 1.86
N ASP A 401 -3.97 -5.52 1.69
CA ASP A 401 -5.42 -5.54 1.95
C ASP A 401 -6.29 -5.49 0.65
N HIS A 402 -7.61 -5.78 0.74
CA HIS A 402 -8.51 -5.91 -0.44
C HIS A 402 -9.02 -4.62 -1.04
N ALA A 403 -8.89 -3.50 -0.32
CA ALA A 403 -9.20 -2.21 -0.89
C ALA A 403 -8.50 -2.06 -2.24
N LEU A 404 -9.20 -1.46 -3.20
CA LEU A 404 -8.60 -1.06 -4.46
C LEU A 404 -7.48 -0.01 -4.24
N ASP A 405 -7.60 0.76 -3.15
CA ASP A 405 -6.63 1.76 -2.71
C ASP A 405 -5.84 1.31 -1.47
N TYR A 406 -5.12 2.25 -0.88
CA TYR A 406 -4.17 2.04 0.22
C TYR A 406 -4.70 2.56 1.57
N ALA A 407 -6.01 2.83 1.70
CA ALA A 407 -6.56 3.47 2.89
C ALA A 407 -6.29 2.66 4.17
N THR A 408 -6.55 1.35 4.14
CA THR A 408 -6.32 0.43 5.27
C THR A 408 -4.90 0.49 5.81
N SER A 409 -3.87 0.50 4.94
CA SER A 409 -2.47 0.59 5.36
C SER A 409 -2.09 1.95 5.96
N ILE A 410 -2.73 3.04 5.52
CA ILE A 410 -2.53 4.37 6.10
C ILE A 410 -3.21 4.47 7.47
N ASP A 411 -4.46 4.02 7.56
CA ASP A 411 -5.24 4.05 8.80
C ASP A 411 -4.61 3.12 9.86
N GLU A 412 -4.08 1.96 9.45
CA GLU A 412 -3.28 1.09 10.31
C GLU A 412 -1.99 1.78 10.77
N ALA A 413 -1.19 2.33 9.86
CA ALA A 413 0.06 3.00 10.20
C ALA A 413 -0.14 4.17 11.17
N GLN A 414 -1.17 4.99 10.93
CA GLN A 414 -1.53 6.12 11.79
C GLN A 414 -1.99 5.65 13.17
N ARG A 415 -2.88 4.64 13.23
CA ARG A 415 -3.35 4.04 14.50
C ARG A 415 -2.19 3.47 15.32
N VAL A 416 -1.30 2.71 14.70
CA VAL A 416 -0.14 2.10 15.39
C VAL A 416 0.80 3.18 15.92
N PHE A 417 1.13 4.18 15.10
CA PHE A 417 1.96 5.30 15.51
C PHE A 417 1.33 6.09 16.68
N SER A 418 0.06 6.47 16.58
CA SER A 418 -0.66 7.21 17.64
C SER A 418 -0.89 6.39 18.91
N THR A 419 -0.86 5.05 18.84
CA THR A 419 -0.96 4.16 20.02
C THR A 419 0.33 4.16 20.82
N PHE A 420 1.50 4.13 20.16
CA PHE A 420 2.80 4.20 20.83
C PHE A 420 3.18 5.64 21.23
N TRP A 421 2.82 6.64 20.43
CA TRP A 421 3.23 8.04 20.62
C TRP A 421 2.04 9.02 20.47
N PRO A 422 1.07 9.02 21.40
CA PRO A 422 -0.14 9.84 21.30
C PRO A 422 0.13 11.35 21.31
N ASP A 423 1.23 11.79 21.92
CA ASP A 423 1.64 13.20 22.01
C ASP A 423 2.50 13.66 20.82
N ARG A 424 2.57 12.87 19.72
CA ARG A 424 3.37 13.20 18.53
C ARG A 424 2.52 13.22 17.27
N ASP A 425 2.79 14.21 16.42
CA ASP A 425 2.20 14.29 15.08
C ASP A 425 2.68 13.12 14.19
N PHE A 426 1.75 12.56 13.41
CA PHE A 426 2.05 11.56 12.39
C PHE A 426 2.58 12.22 11.11
N LEU A 427 3.83 11.93 10.74
CA LEU A 427 4.53 12.50 9.56
C LEU A 427 4.51 14.05 9.49
N PRO A 428 4.97 14.78 10.53
CA PRO A 428 4.86 16.24 10.60
C PRO A 428 5.68 16.93 9.52
N ARG A 429 5.11 17.96 8.86
CA ARG A 429 5.79 18.68 7.75
C ARG A 429 7.19 19.17 8.11
N SER A 430 7.41 19.61 9.34
CA SER A 430 8.73 19.96 9.89
C SER A 430 8.93 19.29 11.25
N LEU A 431 10.18 19.00 11.60
CA LEU A 431 10.54 18.64 12.99
C LEU A 431 10.04 19.73 13.95
N PRO A 432 9.57 19.38 15.16
CA PRO A 432 9.45 20.34 16.25
C PRO A 432 10.80 21.04 16.43
N LYS A 433 10.78 22.37 16.56
CA LYS A 433 11.99 23.06 17.01
C LYS A 433 12.32 22.56 18.42
N PRO A 434 13.60 22.39 18.78
CA PRO A 434 13.97 22.30 20.19
C PRO A 434 13.36 23.49 20.93
N GLU A 435 12.82 23.26 22.13
CA GLU A 435 12.43 24.36 23.00
C GLU A 435 13.67 25.23 23.21
N GLU A 436 13.58 26.51 22.86
CA GLU A 436 14.68 27.45 23.03
C GLU A 436 14.89 27.60 24.54
N GLU A 437 15.95 26.96 25.09
CA GLU A 437 16.40 27.25 26.44
C GLU A 437 16.68 28.76 26.51
N ASP A 438 16.04 29.43 27.45
CA ASP A 438 15.97 30.88 27.57
C ASP A 438 17.36 31.43 27.96
N GLU A 439 18.26 31.55 26.98
CA GLU A 439 19.60 32.11 27.14
C GLU A 439 19.48 33.60 27.51
N GLY A 440 19.36 33.85 28.81
CA GLY A 440 19.24 35.18 29.40
C GLY A 440 20.35 36.10 28.92
N VAL A 441 20.01 37.01 28.02
CA VAL A 441 20.93 38.00 27.45
C VAL A 441 21.46 38.91 28.55
N VAL A 442 22.69 38.67 28.97
CA VAL A 442 23.46 39.61 29.79
C VAL A 442 23.99 40.70 28.87
N GLU A 443 23.32 41.86 28.86
CA GLU A 443 23.79 43.04 28.14
C GLU A 443 25.18 43.47 28.68
N GLY A 444 26.20 43.40 27.83
CA GLY A 444 27.54 43.89 28.14
C GLY A 444 27.66 45.40 27.90
N GLU A 445 28.17 46.13 28.89
CA GLU A 445 28.43 47.57 28.76
C GLU A 445 29.49 47.88 27.67
N PRO A 446 29.35 49.00 26.93
CA PRO A 446 30.28 49.36 25.86
C PRO A 446 31.60 49.92 26.41
N VAL A 447 32.72 49.39 25.90
CA VAL A 447 34.07 49.86 26.25
C VAL A 447 34.38 51.18 25.51
N GLU A 448 34.74 52.23 26.26
CA GLU A 448 35.19 53.50 25.69
C GLU A 448 36.51 53.35 24.91
N GLN A 449 36.57 53.94 23.71
CA GLN A 449 37.83 54.14 22.99
C GLN A 449 38.54 55.40 23.51
N VAL A 450 39.79 55.25 23.95
CA VAL A 450 40.69 56.37 24.27
C VAL A 450 41.80 56.42 23.21
N ALA A 451 42.13 57.63 22.76
CA ALA A 451 43.15 57.93 21.75
C ALA A 451 44.56 58.07 22.33
#